data_AF-A0A937SLD4-F1
#
_entry.id   AF-A0A937SLD4-F1
#
_cell.length_a   1.000
_cell.length_b   1.000
_cell.length_c   1.000
_cell.angle_alpha   90.00
_cell.angle_beta   90.00
_cell.angle_gamma   90.00
#
_symmetry.space_group_name_H-M   'P 1'
#
loop_
_entity.id
_entity.type
_entity.pdbx_description
1 polymer ?
#
loop_
_entity_poly.entity_id
_entity_poly.type
_entity_poly.pdbx_seq_one_letter_code
_entity_poly.pdbx_strand_id
1 'polypeptide(L)'
;MSKLVSRSISRVNALLIAVFVVVTSSAALADTYQFGQHIEPAYEGWRPNADGTFSFMFGYMNENWTEQPDVAIGDNNFFSPGDADRGQPTHFLPRRNRFTFEVVVPSDWGERELVWTLNVNGIERKAYATLKDDYLVDNMVIASETGSLGAGT
;
A
#
# COMPACT_ATOMS: atom_id res chain seq x y z
N MET A 1 59.53 29.15 -23.63
CA MET A 1 58.66 28.08 -24.18
C MET A 1 58.17 27.15 -23.07
N SER A 2 57.24 27.58 -22.19
CA SER A 2 56.79 26.71 -21.08
C SER A 2 55.33 26.88 -20.62
N LYS A 3 54.51 27.71 -21.29
CA LYS A 3 53.11 27.94 -20.87
C LYS A 3 52.04 27.19 -21.68
N LEU A 4 52.39 26.54 -22.80
CA LEU A 4 51.39 25.86 -23.65
C LEU A 4 51.10 24.40 -23.26
N VAL A 5 52.03 23.69 -22.61
CA VAL A 5 51.87 22.23 -22.36
C VAL A 5 50.97 21.93 -21.15
N SER A 6 50.90 22.84 -20.17
CA SER A 6 50.13 22.63 -18.92
C SER A 6 48.61 22.71 -19.09
N ARG A 7 48.10 23.52 -20.03
CA ARG A 7 46.64 23.73 -20.23
C ARG A 7 45.94 22.57 -20.95
N SER A 8 46.66 21.81 -21.78
CA SER A 8 46.05 20.76 -22.61
C SER A 8 45.76 19.47 -21.82
N ILE A 9 46.68 19.08 -20.92
CA ILE A 9 46.54 17.92 -20.03
C ILE A 9 45.38 18.12 -19.03
N SER A 10 45.19 19.37 -18.57
CA SER A 10 44.09 19.75 -17.68
C SER A 10 42.71 19.57 -18.31
N ARG A 11 42.56 19.83 -19.62
CA ARG A 11 41.27 19.71 -20.32
C ARG A 11 40.89 18.27 -20.59
N VAL A 12 41.84 17.41 -20.94
CA VAL A 12 41.59 15.97 -21.18
C VAL A 12 41.22 15.26 -19.88
N ASN A 13 41.92 15.56 -18.77
CA ASN A 13 41.58 14.99 -17.47
C ASN A 13 40.23 15.49 -16.95
N ALA A 14 39.89 16.77 -17.16
CA ALA A 14 38.58 17.31 -16.83
C ALA A 14 37.45 16.66 -17.67
N LEU A 15 37.71 16.39 -18.95
CA LEU A 15 36.75 15.70 -19.84
C LEU A 15 36.55 14.23 -19.42
N LEU A 16 37.62 13.53 -19.07
CA LEU A 16 37.55 12.13 -18.60
C LEU A 16 36.82 12.02 -17.25
N ILE A 17 37.05 12.95 -16.33
CA ILE A 17 36.31 13.02 -15.06
C ILE A 17 34.83 13.34 -15.31
N ALA A 18 34.52 14.28 -16.22
CA ALA A 18 33.14 14.61 -16.56
C ALA A 18 32.38 13.43 -17.20
N VAL A 19 33.03 12.67 -18.08
CA VAL A 19 32.45 11.44 -18.67
C VAL A 19 32.23 10.36 -17.61
N PHE A 20 33.17 10.20 -16.67
CA PHE A 20 33.04 9.21 -15.59
C PHE A 20 31.85 9.50 -14.66
N VAL A 21 31.61 10.76 -14.32
CA VAL A 21 30.47 11.18 -13.47
C VAL A 21 29.12 10.98 -14.16
N VAL A 22 29.04 11.18 -15.47
CA VAL A 22 27.80 10.94 -16.25
C VAL A 22 27.46 9.45 -16.31
N VAL A 23 28.47 8.57 -16.43
CA VAL A 23 28.26 7.12 -16.57
C VAL A 23 27.81 6.45 -15.26
N THR A 24 28.14 6.99 -14.09
CA THR A 24 27.75 6.44 -12.78
C THR A 24 26.41 6.96 -12.26
N SER A 25 25.70 7.78 -13.02
CA SER A 25 24.39 8.30 -12.64
C SER A 25 23.31 7.24 -12.87
N SER A 26 23.28 6.19 -12.04
CA SER A 26 22.10 5.34 -11.94
C SER A 26 20.98 6.15 -11.29
N ALA A 27 20.14 6.78 -12.11
CA ALA A 27 18.88 7.32 -11.66
C ALA A 27 18.08 6.14 -11.07
N ALA A 28 17.92 6.12 -9.76
CA ALA A 28 16.97 5.22 -9.12
C ALA A 28 15.57 5.68 -9.55
N LEU A 29 15.05 5.08 -10.61
CA LEU A 29 13.64 5.21 -10.93
C LEU A 29 12.89 4.38 -9.88
N ALA A 30 11.98 5.01 -9.15
CA ALA A 30 10.97 4.25 -8.44
C ALA A 30 10.18 3.44 -9.48
N ASP A 31 10.02 2.14 -9.26
CA ASP A 31 9.19 1.32 -10.14
C ASP A 31 7.76 1.89 -10.14
N THR A 32 7.35 2.45 -11.27
CA THR A 32 5.98 2.95 -11.47
C THR A 32 5.26 2.01 -12.43
N TYR A 33 4.75 0.92 -11.87
CA TYR A 33 3.98 -0.05 -12.64
C TYR A 33 2.67 0.59 -13.12
N GLN A 34 2.46 0.65 -14.43
CA GLN A 34 1.21 1.18 -14.98
C GLN A 34 0.06 0.15 -14.90
N PHE A 35 0.40 -1.13 -15.11
CA PHE A 35 -0.54 -2.26 -15.22
C PHE A 35 0.14 -3.59 -14.83
N GLY A 36 -0.67 -4.63 -14.65
CA GLY A 36 -0.26 -6.03 -14.55
C GLY A 36 0.26 -6.45 -13.18
N GLN A 37 0.26 -5.56 -12.19
CA GLN A 37 0.67 -5.87 -10.82
C GLN A 37 -0.52 -6.34 -9.98
N HIS A 38 -0.17 -6.91 -8.84
CA HIS A 38 -1.09 -7.30 -7.80
C HIS A 38 -1.67 -6.09 -7.06
N ILE A 39 -2.64 -6.38 -6.20
CA ILE A 39 -3.16 -5.45 -5.21
C ILE A 39 -2.80 -6.00 -3.83
N GLU A 40 -2.30 -5.12 -2.99
CA GLU A 40 -1.95 -5.42 -1.60
C GLU A 40 -3.16 -5.16 -0.70
N PRO A 41 -3.96 -6.18 -0.30
CA PRO A 41 -4.98 -5.97 0.73
C PRO A 41 -4.29 -5.62 2.04
N ALA A 42 -4.90 -4.73 2.81
CA ALA A 42 -4.35 -4.22 4.05
C ALA A 42 -5.36 -4.35 5.19
N TYR A 43 -4.90 -4.91 6.31
CA TYR A 43 -5.58 -4.78 7.58
C TYR A 43 -5.08 -3.49 8.24
N GLU A 44 -5.99 -2.55 8.44
CA GLU A 44 -5.67 -1.20 8.92
C GLU A 44 -5.83 -1.06 10.44
N GLY A 45 -6.37 -2.09 11.10
CA GLY A 45 -6.54 -2.20 12.53
C GLY A 45 -7.99 -2.45 12.95
N TRP A 46 -8.26 -2.35 14.23
CA TRP A 46 -9.59 -2.60 14.80
C TRP A 46 -10.01 -1.55 15.81
N ARG A 47 -11.32 -1.50 16.07
CA ARG A 47 -11.90 -0.68 17.14
C ARG A 47 -13.04 -1.42 17.84
N PRO A 48 -13.25 -1.21 19.16
CA PRO A 48 -14.40 -1.73 19.85
C PRO A 48 -15.67 -0.95 19.48
N ASN A 49 -16.81 -1.64 19.48
CA ASN A 49 -18.13 -1.06 19.33
C ASN A 49 -18.86 -1.02 20.69
N ALA A 50 -19.86 -0.14 20.82
CA ALA A 50 -20.58 0.07 22.07
C ALA A 50 -21.39 -1.15 22.55
N ASP A 51 -21.75 -2.05 21.62
CA ASP A 51 -22.44 -3.31 21.88
C ASP A 51 -21.51 -4.47 22.26
N GLY A 52 -20.20 -4.20 22.38
CA GLY A 52 -19.16 -5.17 22.72
C GLY A 52 -18.61 -5.94 21.52
N THR A 53 -19.13 -5.73 20.31
CA THR A 53 -18.52 -6.27 19.07
C THR A 53 -17.26 -5.46 18.70
N PHE A 54 -16.58 -5.88 17.64
CA PHE A 54 -15.42 -5.16 17.11
C PHE A 54 -15.57 -4.91 15.62
N SER A 55 -15.08 -3.76 15.15
CA SER A 55 -14.94 -3.45 13.72
C SER A 55 -13.49 -3.66 13.29
N PHE A 56 -13.26 -4.57 12.35
CA PHE A 56 -12.00 -4.68 11.61
C PHE A 56 -12.03 -3.76 10.40
N MET A 57 -11.03 -2.89 10.28
CA MET A 57 -10.91 -1.95 9.17
C MET A 57 -9.94 -2.50 8.12
N PHE A 58 -10.34 -2.41 6.86
CA PHE A 58 -9.54 -2.87 5.74
C PHE A 58 -9.34 -1.76 4.71
N GLY A 59 -8.23 -1.86 3.99
CA GLY A 59 -7.90 -1.02 2.84
C GLY A 59 -7.09 -1.82 1.84
N TYR A 60 -6.53 -1.16 0.85
CA TYR A 60 -5.63 -1.80 -0.09
C TYR A 60 -4.68 -0.80 -0.75
N MET A 61 -3.59 -1.33 -1.30
CA MET A 61 -2.70 -0.62 -2.22
C MET A 61 -2.78 -1.26 -3.60
N ASN A 62 -3.30 -0.54 -4.59
CA ASN A 62 -3.17 -0.94 -5.98
C ASN A 62 -1.83 -0.41 -6.51
N GLU A 63 -0.90 -1.33 -6.78
CA GLU A 63 0.45 -1.00 -7.28
C GLU A 63 0.42 -0.42 -8.70
N ASN A 64 -0.68 -0.65 -9.42
CA ASN A 64 -0.90 -0.11 -10.74
C ASN A 64 -1.29 1.37 -10.68
N TRP A 65 -0.65 2.20 -11.50
CA TRP A 65 -0.93 3.63 -11.58
C TRP A 65 -2.20 3.97 -12.38
N THR A 66 -2.59 3.11 -13.31
CA THR A 66 -3.73 3.36 -14.20
C THR A 66 -4.75 2.23 -14.21
N GLU A 67 -4.31 0.99 -14.01
CA GLU A 67 -5.22 -0.16 -14.01
C GLU A 67 -6.20 -0.12 -12.84
N GLN A 68 -7.47 -0.44 -13.13
CA GLN A 68 -8.54 -0.57 -12.14
C GLN A 68 -9.19 -1.94 -12.27
N PRO A 69 -8.59 -2.99 -11.67
CA PRO A 69 -9.11 -4.34 -11.79
C PRO A 69 -10.51 -4.49 -11.20
N ASP A 70 -11.35 -5.27 -11.88
CA ASP A 70 -12.62 -5.77 -11.36
C ASP A 70 -12.45 -7.22 -10.92
N VAL A 71 -12.69 -7.51 -9.63
CA VAL A 71 -12.62 -8.86 -9.06
C VAL A 71 -13.88 -9.12 -8.24
N ALA A 72 -14.80 -9.90 -8.81
CA ALA A 72 -16.02 -10.30 -8.13
C ALA A 72 -15.72 -11.16 -6.89
N ILE A 73 -16.65 -11.15 -5.94
CA ILE A 73 -16.62 -12.03 -4.77
C ILE A 73 -16.57 -13.50 -5.22
N GLY A 74 -15.68 -14.29 -4.65
CA GLY A 74 -15.47 -15.69 -5.01
C GLY A 74 -14.02 -16.11 -4.82
N ASP A 75 -13.56 -17.11 -5.57
CA ASP A 75 -12.26 -17.75 -5.38
C ASP A 75 -11.05 -16.80 -5.41
N ASN A 76 -11.18 -15.64 -6.04
CA ASN A 76 -10.13 -14.62 -6.14
C ASN A 76 -10.35 -13.41 -5.22
N ASN A 77 -11.46 -13.33 -4.50
CA ASN A 77 -11.76 -12.20 -3.61
C ASN A 77 -12.74 -12.65 -2.51
N PHE A 78 -12.22 -13.11 -1.39
CA PHE A 78 -13.04 -13.70 -0.33
C PHE A 78 -12.44 -13.53 1.06
N PHE A 79 -13.32 -13.63 2.06
CA PHE A 79 -12.93 -13.78 3.45
C PHE A 79 -12.99 -15.22 3.94
N SER A 80 -12.14 -15.52 4.92
CA SER A 80 -12.25 -16.72 5.73
C SER A 80 -11.73 -16.46 7.15
N PRO A 81 -12.27 -17.12 8.19
CA PRO A 81 -13.39 -18.08 8.16
C PRO A 81 -14.78 -17.43 8.05
N GLY A 82 -15.80 -18.26 7.81
CA GLY A 82 -17.20 -17.84 7.72
C GLY A 82 -17.59 -17.39 6.32
N ASP A 83 -18.47 -16.39 6.24
CA ASP A 83 -18.96 -15.88 4.95
C ASP A 83 -17.84 -15.25 4.13
N ALA A 84 -17.75 -15.67 2.87
CA ALA A 84 -16.78 -15.17 1.91
C ALA A 84 -17.05 -13.70 1.53
N ASP A 85 -18.32 -13.30 1.49
CA ASP A 85 -18.75 -11.92 1.28
C ASP A 85 -18.91 -11.22 2.62
N ARG A 86 -18.12 -10.16 2.83
CA ARG A 86 -18.20 -9.27 3.99
C ARG A 86 -18.28 -7.81 3.56
N GLY A 87 -18.63 -7.54 2.30
CA GLY A 87 -18.69 -6.18 1.75
C GLY A 87 -17.34 -5.63 1.26
N GLN A 88 -16.36 -6.49 0.98
CA GLN A 88 -15.12 -6.07 0.34
C GLN A 88 -15.35 -5.51 -1.07
N PRO A 89 -14.50 -4.57 -1.55
CA PRO A 89 -14.60 -4.01 -2.88
C PRO A 89 -14.48 -5.07 -3.98
N THR A 90 -15.21 -4.85 -5.08
CA THR A 90 -15.07 -5.63 -6.32
C THR A 90 -14.49 -4.83 -7.47
N HIS A 91 -14.27 -3.53 -7.29
CA HIS A 91 -13.62 -2.62 -8.24
C HIS A 91 -12.53 -1.86 -7.50
N PHE A 92 -11.29 -1.93 -8.00
CA PHE A 92 -10.12 -1.45 -7.26
C PHE A 92 -9.49 -0.24 -7.94
N LEU A 93 -9.61 0.92 -7.30
CA LEU A 93 -9.02 2.17 -7.77
C LEU A 93 -7.48 2.14 -7.66
N PRO A 94 -6.75 2.98 -8.41
CA PRO A 94 -5.29 3.02 -8.32
C PRO A 94 -4.84 3.49 -6.94
N ARG A 95 -3.59 3.14 -6.58
CA ARG A 95 -2.88 3.63 -5.39
C ARG A 95 -3.52 3.22 -4.07
N ARG A 96 -3.23 3.98 -3.00
CA ARG A 96 -3.61 3.66 -1.62
C ARG A 96 -5.06 4.07 -1.38
N ASN A 97 -5.87 3.09 -1.00
CA ASN A 97 -7.25 3.24 -0.58
C ASN A 97 -7.32 2.73 0.85
N ARG A 98 -7.16 3.64 1.83
CA ARG A 98 -7.12 3.31 3.25
C ARG A 98 -8.52 3.31 3.85
N PHE A 99 -8.78 2.44 4.83
CA PHE A 99 -10.05 2.40 5.58
C PHE A 99 -11.29 2.34 4.66
N THR A 100 -11.21 1.54 3.59
CA THR A 100 -12.25 1.50 2.54
C THR A 100 -13.54 0.84 3.02
N PHE A 101 -13.44 -0.15 3.92
CA PHE A 101 -14.60 -0.83 4.50
C PHE A 101 -14.27 -1.42 5.88
N GLU A 102 -15.32 -1.81 6.59
CA GLU A 102 -15.21 -2.48 7.89
C GLU A 102 -15.95 -3.83 7.87
N VAL A 103 -15.42 -4.79 8.64
CA VAL A 103 -16.09 -6.06 8.94
C VAL A 103 -16.32 -6.15 10.44
N VAL A 104 -17.58 -6.32 10.85
CA VAL A 104 -17.92 -6.50 12.27
C VAL A 104 -17.73 -7.97 12.67
N VAL A 105 -17.00 -8.19 13.77
CA VAL A 105 -16.79 -9.50 14.37
C VAL A 105 -17.37 -9.55 15.79
N PRO A 106 -17.82 -10.72 16.28
CA PRO A 106 -18.49 -10.84 17.57
C PRO A 106 -17.58 -10.53 18.77
N SER A 107 -18.19 -10.23 19.91
CA SER A 107 -17.50 -9.90 21.18
C SER A 107 -16.62 -11.03 21.73
N ASP A 108 -16.89 -12.27 21.34
CA ASP A 108 -16.13 -13.45 21.74
C ASP A 108 -14.99 -13.81 20.76
N TRP A 109 -14.59 -12.88 19.88
CA TRP A 109 -13.61 -13.15 18.82
C TRP A 109 -12.30 -13.76 19.35
N GLY A 110 -11.79 -13.24 20.47
CA GLY A 110 -10.57 -13.74 21.10
C GLY A 110 -9.35 -13.63 20.19
N GLU A 111 -8.56 -14.69 20.11
CA GLU A 111 -7.33 -14.75 19.31
C GLU A 111 -7.56 -15.22 17.86
N ARG A 112 -8.83 -15.28 17.41
CA ARG A 112 -9.16 -15.67 16.03
C ARG A 112 -8.60 -14.67 15.02
N GLU A 113 -8.39 -15.16 13.81
CA GLU A 113 -7.92 -14.38 12.67
C GLU A 113 -8.99 -14.37 11.58
N LEU A 114 -9.25 -13.20 11.00
CA LEU A 114 -10.04 -13.04 9.79
C LEU A 114 -9.09 -12.69 8.64
N VAL A 115 -9.17 -13.44 7.54
CA VAL A 115 -8.25 -13.32 6.41
C VAL A 115 -9.02 -12.87 5.18
N TRP A 116 -8.63 -11.72 4.63
CA TRP A 116 -9.04 -11.30 3.29
C TRP A 116 -8.03 -11.82 2.28
N THR A 117 -8.48 -12.64 1.32
CA THR A 117 -7.67 -13.14 0.21
C THR A 117 -8.08 -12.46 -1.08
N LEU A 118 -7.09 -11.93 -1.81
CA LEU A 118 -7.28 -11.26 -3.08
C LEU A 118 -6.25 -11.77 -4.11
N ASN A 119 -6.72 -12.26 -5.24
CA ASN A 119 -5.89 -12.65 -6.39
C ASN A 119 -6.17 -11.72 -7.56
N VAL A 120 -5.16 -10.94 -7.94
CA VAL A 120 -5.19 -10.01 -9.07
C VAL A 120 -4.02 -10.36 -9.96
N ASN A 121 -4.25 -10.44 -11.27
CA ASN A 121 -3.22 -10.73 -12.27
C ASN A 121 -2.43 -12.03 -11.96
N GLY A 122 -3.09 -13.01 -11.36
CA GLY A 122 -2.51 -14.33 -11.03
C GLY A 122 -1.67 -14.36 -9.76
N ILE A 123 -1.61 -13.25 -9.01
CA ILE A 123 -0.84 -13.14 -7.77
C ILE A 123 -1.81 -13.00 -6.59
N GLU A 124 -1.78 -13.99 -5.70
CA GLU A 124 -2.54 -14.00 -4.46
C GLU A 124 -1.82 -13.20 -3.36
N ARG A 125 -2.57 -12.31 -2.70
CA ARG A 125 -2.16 -11.55 -1.53
C ARG A 125 -3.21 -11.66 -0.44
N LYS A 126 -2.81 -11.44 0.82
CA LYS A 126 -3.65 -11.62 1.99
C LYS A 126 -3.47 -10.53 3.04
N ALA A 127 -4.56 -10.13 3.65
CA ALA A 127 -4.58 -9.32 4.87
C ALA A 127 -5.11 -10.16 6.03
N TYR A 128 -4.39 -10.12 7.16
CA TYR A 128 -4.66 -10.93 8.34
C TYR A 128 -5.09 -10.02 9.49
N ALA A 129 -6.35 -10.12 9.90
CA ALA A 129 -6.96 -9.26 10.92
C ALA A 129 -7.12 -9.98 12.25
N THR A 130 -6.65 -9.35 13.32
CA THR A 130 -6.69 -9.86 14.70
C THR A 130 -6.98 -8.72 15.68
N LEU A 131 -7.44 -9.06 16.89
CA LEU A 131 -7.65 -8.09 17.98
C LEU A 131 -6.38 -7.81 18.81
N LYS A 132 -5.19 -7.98 18.25
CA LYS A 132 -3.96 -7.63 18.99
C LYS A 132 -3.95 -6.13 19.28
N ASP A 133 -3.60 -5.77 20.52
CA ASP A 133 -3.66 -4.39 21.02
C ASP A 133 -2.83 -3.40 20.18
N ASP A 134 -1.72 -3.85 19.59
CA ASP A 134 -0.87 -3.02 18.70
C ASP A 134 -1.61 -2.49 17.45
N TYR A 135 -2.74 -3.11 17.09
CA TYR A 135 -3.59 -2.70 15.97
C TYR A 135 -4.87 -1.96 16.40
N LEU A 136 -5.00 -1.61 17.68
CA LEU A 136 -6.12 -0.80 18.15
C LEU A 136 -6.03 0.60 17.53
N VAL A 137 -7.08 1.00 16.82
CA VAL A 137 -7.19 2.32 16.20
C VAL A 137 -8.07 3.20 17.09
N ASP A 138 -7.42 4.09 17.83
CA ASP A 138 -8.12 5.17 18.53
C ASP A 138 -8.44 6.32 17.57
N ASN A 139 -9.52 7.06 17.83
CA ASN A 139 -9.99 8.20 17.04
C ASN A 139 -8.89 9.28 16.79
N MET A 140 -7.83 9.31 17.60
CA MET A 140 -6.67 10.20 17.42
C MET A 140 -5.74 9.77 16.25
N VAL A 141 -5.67 8.47 15.95
CA VAL A 141 -4.86 7.92 14.85
C VAL A 141 -5.50 8.20 13.50
N ILE A 142 -6.83 8.07 13.38
CA ILE A 142 -7.54 8.36 12.12
C ILE A 142 -7.41 9.84 11.76
N ALA A 143 -7.57 10.75 12.72
CA ALA A 143 -7.45 12.20 12.48
C ALA A 143 -6.01 12.67 12.13
N SER A 144 -4.99 11.95 12.58
CA SER A 144 -3.58 12.23 12.25
C SER A 144 -3.20 11.72 10.85
N GLU A 145 -3.81 10.61 10.41
CA GLU A 145 -3.40 9.85 9.23
C GLU A 145 -4.20 10.18 7.95
N THR A 146 -5.38 10.83 8.06
CA THR A 146 -6.16 11.30 6.90
C THR A 146 -5.90 12.76 6.55
N GLY A 147 -5.07 13.47 7.31
CA GLY A 147 -4.89 14.91 7.19
C GLY A 147 -6.09 15.67 7.77
N SER A 148 -5.78 16.64 8.64
CA SER A 148 -6.66 17.63 9.26
C SER A 148 -8.16 17.48 8.97
N LEU A 149 -8.93 17.16 10.01
CA LEU A 149 -10.36 17.45 10.09
C LEU A 149 -10.64 18.78 9.38
N GLY A 150 -11.32 18.70 8.24
CA GLY A 150 -11.79 19.87 7.53
C GLY A 150 -12.66 20.68 8.49
N ALA A 151 -12.28 21.94 8.70
CA ALA A 151 -13.10 22.88 9.43
C ALA A 151 -14.45 23.09 8.72
N GLY A 152 -15.56 23.02 9.48
CA GLY A 152 -16.91 23.41 9.05
C GLY A 152 -17.64 22.32 8.26
N THR A 153 -18.90 21.97 8.55
CA THR A 153 -20.04 22.80 8.99
C THR A 153 -20.91 22.09 10.01
#